data_AF-A0A4D6XF40-F1
#
_entry.id   AF-A0A4D6XF40-F1
#
_cell.length_a   1.000
_cell.length_b   1.000
_cell.length_c   1.000
_cell.angle_alpha   90.00
_cell.angle_beta   90.00
_cell.angle_gamma   90.00
#
_symmetry.space_group_name_H-M   'P 1'
#
loop_
_entity.id
_entity.type
_entity.pdbx_description
1 polymer ?
#
loop_
_entity_poly.entity_id
_entity_poly.type
_entity_poly.pdbx_seq_one_letter_code
_entity_poly.pdbx_strand_id
1 'polypeptide(L)'
;MRNTPVWFEKTVEYAYVAKLVLNGQMGFAAPLAGVHESWAGDTVFGNADKFVLVEFKRTCDQLPTEKSLFLDYNKAKEELGEYRHHYFIYGAIKDSKFDLRAELYFDTNEEKYYYDATNILEQGVTKEEFYMYLELLAAHKKSDGRVGSGDGMNLETFSTVLGVSQAGIVVETQALHEYAPNLFPAPSRPDHTPSTSQSPTLKMR
;
A
#
# COMPACT_ATOMS: atom_id res chain seq x y z
N MET A 1 -6.69 -5.77 -40.86
CA MET A 1 -5.81 -5.65 -39.67
C MET A 1 -6.59 -6.20 -38.49
N ARG A 2 -6.04 -7.13 -37.69
CA ARG A 2 -6.70 -7.53 -36.44
C ARG A 2 -6.50 -6.40 -35.43
N ASN A 3 -7.57 -5.89 -34.83
CA ASN A 3 -7.46 -4.94 -33.73
C ASN A 3 -6.79 -5.66 -32.55
N THR A 4 -5.56 -5.29 -32.24
CA THR A 4 -4.91 -5.73 -31.01
C THR A 4 -5.66 -5.07 -29.84
N PRO A 5 -6.11 -5.83 -28.82
CA PRO A 5 -6.74 -5.25 -27.65
C PRO A 5 -5.80 -4.24 -27.00
N VAL A 6 -6.32 -3.06 -26.63
CA VAL A 6 -5.60 -2.03 -25.91
C VAL A 6 -6.22 -1.91 -24.52
N TRP A 7 -5.39 -1.97 -23.49
CA TRP A 7 -5.78 -1.76 -22.09
C TRP A 7 -4.85 -0.75 -21.44
N PHE A 8 -5.28 -0.19 -20.31
CA PHE A 8 -4.51 0.71 -19.47
C PHE A 8 -4.08 0.00 -18.18
N GLU A 9 -3.17 0.60 -17.42
CA GLU A 9 -2.75 0.07 -16.11
C GLU A 9 -3.93 -0.07 -15.15
N LYS A 10 -4.83 0.93 -15.09
CA LYS A 10 -6.08 0.82 -14.32
C LYS A 10 -7.00 -0.33 -14.78
N THR A 11 -6.91 -0.76 -16.04
CA THR A 11 -7.63 -1.97 -16.49
C THR A 11 -7.07 -3.22 -15.82
N VAL A 12 -5.75 -3.30 -15.63
CA VAL A 12 -5.08 -4.41 -14.95
C VAL A 12 -5.47 -4.44 -13.48
N GLU A 13 -5.40 -3.30 -12.79
CA GLU A 13 -5.78 -3.16 -11.38
C GLU A 13 -7.23 -3.59 -11.14
N TYR A 14 -8.19 -3.03 -11.89
CA TYR A 14 -9.59 -3.39 -11.72
C TYR A 14 -9.88 -4.85 -12.09
N ALA A 15 -9.23 -5.39 -13.13
CA ALA A 15 -9.38 -6.80 -13.47
C ALA A 15 -8.84 -7.71 -12.35
N TYR A 16 -7.74 -7.32 -11.72
CA TYR A 16 -7.16 -8.07 -10.61
C TYR A 16 -8.06 -8.06 -9.38
N VAL A 17 -8.51 -6.87 -8.96
CA VAL A 17 -9.47 -6.70 -7.86
C VAL A 17 -10.74 -7.52 -8.13
N ALA A 18 -11.32 -7.41 -9.33
CA ALA A 18 -12.51 -8.18 -9.70
C ALA A 18 -12.29 -9.70 -9.62
N LYS A 19 -11.13 -10.20 -10.10
CA LYS A 19 -10.78 -11.62 -10.05
C LYS A 19 -10.69 -12.12 -8.60
N LEU A 20 -10.07 -11.35 -7.71
CA LEU A 20 -9.97 -11.70 -6.29
C LEU A 20 -11.33 -11.70 -5.58
N VAL A 21 -12.20 -10.70 -5.85
CA VAL A 21 -13.57 -10.66 -5.28
C VAL A 21 -14.39 -11.85 -5.75
N LEU A 22 -14.40 -12.11 -7.06
CA LEU A 22 -15.21 -13.20 -7.65
C LEU A 22 -14.79 -14.58 -7.14
N ASN A 23 -13.51 -14.74 -6.79
CA ASN A 23 -12.99 -15.98 -6.22
C ASN A 23 -13.14 -16.05 -4.69
N GLY A 24 -13.63 -15.00 -4.03
CA GLY A 24 -13.74 -14.94 -2.57
C GLY A 24 -12.38 -14.94 -1.85
N GLN A 25 -11.32 -14.47 -2.51
CA GLN A 25 -9.94 -14.51 -2.01
C GLN A 25 -9.46 -13.18 -1.41
N MET A 26 -10.29 -12.13 -1.51
CA MET A 26 -9.94 -10.81 -0.98
C MET A 26 -10.47 -10.61 0.44
N GLY A 27 -9.57 -10.49 1.40
CA GLY A 27 -9.92 -10.03 2.75
C GLY A 27 -10.00 -8.50 2.80
N PHE A 28 -8.95 -7.84 2.32
CA PHE A 28 -8.94 -6.38 2.14
C PHE A 28 -7.99 -5.97 1.00
N ALA A 29 -8.15 -4.73 0.54
CA ALA A 29 -7.21 -4.03 -0.33
C ALA A 29 -7.02 -2.60 0.21
N ALA A 30 -5.78 -2.17 0.35
CA ALA A 30 -5.39 -0.84 0.79
C ALA A 30 -4.53 -0.19 -0.30
N PRO A 31 -5.14 0.60 -1.21
CA PRO A 31 -4.38 1.34 -2.21
C PRO A 31 -3.48 2.36 -1.51
N LEU A 32 -2.25 2.48 -1.99
CA LEU A 32 -1.27 3.43 -1.51
C LEU A 32 -1.32 4.69 -2.39
N ALA A 33 -1.06 5.85 -1.79
CA ALA A 33 -1.06 7.11 -2.51
C ALA A 33 0.00 8.06 -1.95
N GLY A 34 0.52 8.93 -2.82
CA GLY A 34 1.43 10.00 -2.43
C GLY A 34 2.83 9.46 -2.07
N VAL A 35 3.43 9.95 -0.98
CA VAL A 35 4.79 9.54 -0.56
C VAL A 35 4.86 8.04 -0.29
N HIS A 36 3.76 7.44 0.17
CA HIS A 36 3.67 6.00 0.44
C HIS A 36 3.74 5.17 -0.85
N GLU A 37 3.22 5.65 -1.97
CA GLU A 37 3.30 5.01 -3.30
C GLU A 37 4.75 5.00 -3.80
N SER A 38 5.45 6.13 -3.64
CA SER A 38 6.86 6.26 -4.01
C SER A 38 7.78 5.26 -3.28
N TRP A 39 7.37 4.74 -2.12
CA TRP A 39 8.19 3.87 -1.29
C TRP A 39 7.72 2.42 -1.21
N ALA A 40 6.41 2.20 -1.17
CA ALA A 40 5.80 0.90 -0.90
C ALA A 40 4.96 0.38 -2.08
N GLY A 41 5.07 0.95 -3.28
CA GLY A 41 4.33 0.47 -4.46
C GLY A 41 2.86 0.85 -4.45
N ASP A 42 2.07 0.29 -5.37
CA ASP A 42 0.71 0.76 -5.64
C ASP A 42 -0.34 0.33 -4.60
N THR A 43 -0.34 -0.93 -4.17
CA THR A 43 -1.43 -1.46 -3.33
C THR A 43 -0.98 -2.60 -2.43
N VAL A 44 -1.42 -2.57 -1.17
CA VAL A 44 -1.33 -3.70 -0.24
C VAL A 44 -2.61 -4.52 -0.33
N PHE A 45 -2.48 -5.81 -0.58
CA PHE A 45 -3.58 -6.76 -0.48
C PHE A 45 -3.38 -7.65 0.73
N GLY A 46 -4.48 -8.06 1.36
CA GLY A 46 -4.40 -9.10 2.36
C GLY A 46 -5.59 -10.03 2.40
N ASN A 47 -5.31 -11.21 2.93
CA ASN A 47 -6.28 -12.26 3.20
C ASN A 47 -5.91 -12.89 4.56
N ALA A 48 -6.84 -12.82 5.51
CA ALA A 48 -6.58 -13.13 6.92
C ALA A 48 -5.38 -12.33 7.48
N ASP A 49 -4.32 -13.01 7.90
CA ASP A 49 -3.09 -12.47 8.48
C ASP A 49 -1.95 -12.32 7.46
N LYS A 50 -2.22 -12.59 6.18
CA LYS A 50 -1.23 -12.53 5.09
C LYS A 50 -1.32 -11.23 4.31
N PHE A 51 -0.16 -10.61 4.12
CA PHE A 51 0.01 -9.35 3.41
C PHE A 51 0.88 -9.55 2.16
N VAL A 52 0.45 -8.97 1.05
CA VAL A 52 1.17 -8.95 -0.23
C VAL A 52 1.21 -7.53 -0.74
N LEU A 53 2.37 -7.15 -1.28
CA LEU A 53 2.56 -5.89 -1.97
C LEU A 53 2.46 -6.08 -3.48
N VAL A 54 1.71 -5.20 -4.13
CA VAL A 54 1.45 -5.28 -5.57
C VAL A 54 1.79 -3.95 -6.22
N GLU A 55 2.55 -4.06 -7.31
CA GLU A 55 2.86 -3.00 -8.24
C GLU A 55 2.19 -3.32 -9.60
N PHE A 56 1.25 -2.50 -10.03
CA PHE A 56 0.54 -2.69 -11.29
C PHE A 56 1.30 -2.06 -12.44
N LYS A 57 1.39 -2.76 -13.56
CA LYS A 57 1.89 -2.18 -14.82
C LYS A 57 0.94 -2.53 -15.96
N ARG A 58 0.85 -1.67 -16.97
CA ARG A 58 0.05 -1.99 -18.17
C ARG A 58 0.61 -3.23 -18.88
N THR A 59 1.93 -3.29 -19.12
CA THR A 59 2.61 -4.44 -19.73
C THR A 59 3.96 -4.71 -19.05
N CYS A 60 4.54 -5.89 -19.29
CA CYS A 60 5.85 -6.26 -18.74
C CYS A 60 7.01 -5.38 -19.26
N ASP A 61 6.83 -4.66 -20.37
CA ASP A 61 7.86 -3.76 -20.91
C ASP A 61 8.14 -2.54 -20.01
N GLN A 62 7.26 -2.28 -19.04
CA GLN A 62 7.42 -1.22 -18.05
C GLN A 62 8.10 -1.68 -16.75
N LEU A 63 8.35 -2.98 -16.55
CA LEU A 63 9.06 -3.45 -15.35
C LEU A 63 10.48 -2.82 -15.24
N PRO A 64 11.26 -2.65 -16.34
CA PRO A 64 12.58 -2.03 -16.25
C PRO A 64 12.57 -0.58 -15.74
N THR A 65 11.49 0.20 -15.96
CA THR A 65 11.44 1.59 -15.47
C THR A 65 11.33 1.64 -13.95
N GLU A 66 10.73 0.62 -13.33
CA GLU A 66 10.65 0.52 -11.87
C GLU A 66 12.04 0.38 -11.24
N LYS A 67 12.95 -0.37 -11.89
CA LYS A 67 14.32 -0.55 -11.40
C LYS A 67 15.09 0.77 -11.30
N SER A 68 14.71 1.77 -12.09
CA SER A 68 15.36 3.08 -12.08
C SER A 68 15.07 3.89 -10.80
N LEU A 69 14.05 3.50 -10.03
CA LEU A 69 13.67 4.15 -8.77
C LEU A 69 14.61 3.81 -7.60
N PHE A 70 15.52 2.86 -7.76
CA PHE A 70 16.47 2.45 -6.72
C PHE A 70 17.78 3.22 -6.80
N LEU A 71 18.40 3.45 -5.63
CA LEU A 71 19.77 3.96 -5.53
C LEU A 71 20.75 2.96 -6.14
N ASP A 72 20.62 1.70 -5.76
CA ASP A 72 21.30 0.54 -6.34
C ASP A 72 20.33 -0.65 -6.38
N TYR A 73 19.81 -0.94 -7.57
CA TYR A 73 18.85 -2.03 -7.74
C TYR A 73 19.46 -3.40 -7.44
N ASN A 74 20.75 -3.61 -7.74
CA ASN A 74 21.37 -4.92 -7.54
C ASN A 74 21.53 -5.20 -6.04
N LYS A 75 21.93 -4.20 -5.26
CA LYS A 75 21.98 -4.30 -3.80
C LYS A 75 20.60 -4.53 -3.19
N ALA A 76 19.58 -3.78 -3.67
CA ALA A 76 18.21 -3.99 -3.24
C ALA A 76 17.73 -5.42 -3.55
N LYS A 77 18.03 -5.94 -4.75
CA LYS A 77 17.71 -7.31 -5.15
C LYS A 77 18.43 -8.36 -4.30
N GLU A 78 19.68 -8.14 -3.94
CA GLU A 78 20.44 -9.06 -3.08
C GLU A 78 19.81 -9.17 -1.68
N GLU A 79 19.40 -8.04 -1.11
CA GLU A 79 18.82 -7.99 0.24
C GLU A 79 17.33 -8.38 0.29
N LEU A 80 16.58 -8.03 -0.76
CA LEU A 80 15.13 -8.17 -0.79
C LEU A 80 14.63 -9.33 -1.67
N GLY A 81 15.51 -10.00 -2.40
CA GLY A 81 15.16 -11.04 -3.38
C GLY A 81 14.59 -12.31 -2.78
N GLU A 82 14.87 -12.59 -1.50
CA GLU A 82 14.30 -13.74 -0.80
C GLU A 82 12.83 -13.53 -0.39
N TYR A 83 12.36 -12.29 -0.33
CA TYR A 83 10.99 -12.00 0.04
C TYR A 83 10.03 -12.33 -1.11
N ARG A 84 9.10 -13.25 -0.81
CA ARG A 84 8.17 -13.84 -1.78
C ARG A 84 6.78 -13.20 -1.79
N HIS A 85 6.64 -11.98 -1.27
CA HIS A 85 5.34 -11.32 -1.07
C HIS A 85 5.23 -9.93 -1.74
N HIS A 86 6.12 -9.59 -2.66
CA HIS A 86 6.05 -8.37 -3.47
C HIS A 86 6.05 -8.73 -4.96
N TYR A 87 5.01 -8.30 -5.68
CA TYR A 87 4.74 -8.74 -7.04
C TYR A 87 4.47 -7.58 -7.99
N PHE A 88 4.91 -7.74 -9.23
CA PHE A 88 4.32 -7.04 -10.36
C PHE A 88 3.08 -7.78 -10.85
N ILE A 89 2.01 -7.04 -11.13
CA ILE A 89 0.84 -7.55 -11.87
C ILE A 89 0.66 -6.74 -13.14
N TYR A 90 0.56 -7.41 -14.28
CA TYR A 90 0.41 -6.73 -15.56
C TYR A 90 -0.48 -7.49 -16.55
N GLY A 91 -1.00 -6.76 -17.52
CA GLY A 91 -1.85 -7.31 -18.57
C GLY A 91 -1.04 -8.04 -19.63
N ALA A 92 -1.55 -9.18 -20.07
CA ALA A 92 -0.97 -9.99 -21.14
C ALA A 92 -2.07 -10.50 -22.08
N ILE A 93 -1.65 -11.02 -23.24
CA ILE A 93 -2.53 -11.82 -24.09
C ILE A 93 -2.25 -13.30 -23.84
N LYS A 94 -3.30 -14.05 -23.51
CA LYS A 94 -3.31 -15.51 -23.45
C LYS A 94 -4.50 -16.01 -24.28
N ASP A 95 -4.27 -16.96 -25.18
CA ASP A 95 -5.32 -17.51 -26.04
C ASP A 95 -6.14 -16.45 -26.80
N SER A 96 -5.46 -15.40 -27.28
CA SER A 96 -6.06 -14.23 -27.96
C SER A 96 -7.01 -13.38 -27.10
N LYS A 97 -6.97 -13.52 -25.78
CA LYS A 97 -7.77 -12.75 -24.82
C LYS A 97 -6.88 -12.03 -23.82
N PHE A 98 -7.39 -10.96 -23.24
CA PHE A 98 -6.75 -10.29 -22.11
C PHE A 98 -6.70 -11.24 -20.91
N ASP A 99 -5.54 -11.30 -20.27
CA ASP A 99 -5.28 -12.07 -19.06
C ASP A 99 -4.31 -11.29 -18.16
N LEU A 100 -4.22 -11.71 -16.90
CA LEU A 100 -3.31 -11.14 -15.91
C LEU A 100 -2.15 -12.07 -15.68
N ARG A 101 -0.95 -11.51 -15.55
CA ARG A 101 0.24 -12.24 -15.11
C ARG A 101 0.82 -11.60 -13.88
N ALA A 102 1.36 -12.43 -13.00
CA ALA A 102 2.14 -11.97 -11.85
C ALA A 102 3.59 -12.45 -11.95
N GLU A 103 4.52 -11.55 -11.68
CA GLU A 103 5.96 -11.83 -11.54
C GLU A 103 6.41 -11.30 -10.17
N LEU A 104 7.43 -11.91 -9.56
CA LEU A 104 8.04 -11.28 -8.39
C LEU A 104 8.63 -9.92 -8.75
N TYR A 105 8.58 -9.01 -7.78
CA TYR A 105 9.22 -7.72 -7.90
C TYR A 105 10.75 -7.84 -8.01
N PHE A 106 11.36 -8.61 -7.11
CA PHE A 106 12.77 -8.97 -7.15
C PHE A 106 12.92 -10.42 -7.62
N ASP A 107 12.97 -10.64 -8.92
CA ASP A 107 13.25 -11.98 -9.45
C ASP A 107 14.74 -12.33 -9.29
N THR A 108 15.05 -13.39 -8.54
CA THR A 108 16.40 -13.91 -8.32
C THR A 108 16.82 -14.96 -9.34
N ASN A 109 15.88 -15.51 -10.11
CA ASN A 109 16.15 -16.57 -11.07
C ASN A 109 16.27 -16.01 -12.50
N GLU A 110 17.04 -16.71 -13.34
CA GLU A 110 17.14 -16.37 -14.77
C GLU A 110 15.92 -16.85 -15.57
N GLU A 111 15.18 -17.83 -15.04
CA GLU A 111 13.93 -18.32 -15.61
C GLU A 111 12.72 -17.57 -15.05
N LYS A 112 12.02 -16.84 -15.91
CA LYS A 112 10.80 -16.12 -15.54
C LYS A 112 9.70 -17.08 -15.10
N TYR A 113 9.38 -17.08 -13.81
CA TYR A 113 8.24 -17.80 -13.28
C TYR A 113 7.01 -16.88 -13.24
N TYR A 114 5.96 -17.28 -13.97
CA TYR A 114 4.69 -16.57 -13.95
C TYR A 114 3.75 -17.24 -12.95
N TYR A 115 3.28 -16.47 -11.98
CA TYR A 115 2.24 -16.91 -11.06
C TYR A 115 0.86 -16.65 -11.66
N ASP A 116 -0.12 -17.50 -11.35
CA ASP A 116 -1.51 -17.06 -11.45
C ASP A 116 -1.68 -15.90 -10.46
N ALA A 117 -2.13 -14.76 -10.96
CA ALA A 117 -2.31 -13.56 -10.15
C ALA A 117 -3.14 -13.84 -8.89
N THR A 118 -4.10 -14.77 -8.92
CA THR A 118 -4.92 -15.08 -7.73
C THR A 118 -4.20 -15.85 -6.64
N ASN A 119 -3.11 -16.55 -6.98
CA ASN A 119 -2.42 -17.42 -6.04
C ASN A 119 -1.34 -16.68 -5.24
N ILE A 120 -1.02 -15.44 -5.61
CA ILE A 120 0.04 -14.67 -4.92
C ILE A 120 -0.33 -14.37 -3.47
N LEU A 121 -1.62 -14.27 -3.13
CA LEU A 121 -2.09 -14.05 -1.76
C LEU A 121 -1.69 -15.20 -0.81
N GLU A 122 -1.51 -16.42 -1.33
CA GLU A 122 -1.05 -17.55 -0.52
C GLU A 122 0.41 -17.37 -0.05
N GLN A 123 1.18 -16.57 -0.79
CA GLN A 123 2.58 -16.24 -0.55
C GLN A 123 2.76 -15.01 0.36
N GLY A 124 1.64 -14.42 0.81
CA GLY A 124 1.69 -13.30 1.74
C GLY A 124 2.28 -13.69 3.10
N VAL A 125 2.81 -12.69 3.78
CA VAL A 125 3.55 -12.83 5.04
C VAL A 125 2.80 -12.15 6.19
N THR A 126 3.24 -12.36 7.43
CA THR A 126 2.62 -11.68 8.57
C THR A 126 2.86 -10.17 8.52
N LYS A 127 2.09 -9.42 9.31
CA LYS A 127 2.21 -7.97 9.43
C LYS A 127 3.63 -7.53 9.83
N GLU A 128 4.25 -8.24 10.77
CA GLU A 128 5.59 -7.92 11.28
C GLU A 128 6.66 -8.10 10.20
N GLU A 129 6.60 -9.22 9.45
CA GLU A 129 7.50 -9.46 8.33
C GLU A 129 7.27 -8.45 7.20
N PHE A 130 6.00 -8.12 6.93
CA PHE A 130 5.63 -7.13 5.94
C PHE A 130 6.18 -5.73 6.27
N TYR A 131 6.10 -5.31 7.53
CA TYR A 131 6.62 -4.01 7.97
C TYR A 131 8.14 -3.94 7.90
N MET A 132 8.82 -5.00 8.35
CA MET A 132 10.27 -5.10 8.20
C MET A 132 10.69 -5.02 6.72
N TYR A 133 9.95 -5.68 5.84
CA TYR A 133 10.17 -5.60 4.40
C TYR A 133 10.01 -4.17 3.86
N LEU A 134 8.96 -3.44 4.26
CA LEU A 134 8.73 -2.07 3.81
C LEU A 134 9.82 -1.10 4.25
N GLU A 135 10.33 -1.24 5.48
CA GLU A 135 11.44 -0.43 5.98
C GLU A 135 12.71 -0.63 5.13
N LEU A 136 13.04 -1.89 4.83
CA LEU A 136 14.18 -2.24 3.98
C LEU A 136 13.98 -1.73 2.55
N LEU A 137 12.79 -1.94 1.97
CA LEU A 137 12.44 -1.47 0.63
C LEU A 137 12.61 0.05 0.51
N ALA A 138 12.10 0.80 1.48
CA ALA A 138 12.19 2.26 1.52
C ALA A 138 13.64 2.75 1.58
N ALA A 139 14.50 2.06 2.35
CA ALA A 139 15.92 2.42 2.48
C ALA A 139 16.71 2.32 1.15
N HIS A 140 16.23 1.50 0.20
CA HIS A 140 16.88 1.32 -1.11
C HIS A 140 16.34 2.22 -2.22
N LYS A 141 15.13 2.77 -2.07
CA LYS A 141 14.53 3.67 -3.07
C LYS A 141 15.14 5.07 -3.01
N LYS A 142 15.26 5.72 -4.15
CA LYS A 142 15.65 7.13 -4.25
C LYS A 142 14.59 7.99 -3.57
N SER A 143 15.01 9.04 -2.88
CA SER A 143 14.08 10.07 -2.44
C SER A 143 13.50 10.78 -3.67
N ASP A 144 12.17 10.86 -3.78
CA ASP A 144 11.52 11.53 -4.92
C ASP A 144 11.45 13.07 -4.77
N GLY A 145 12.13 13.61 -3.75
CA GLY A 145 12.14 15.05 -3.43
C GLY A 145 10.85 15.57 -2.78
N ARG A 146 9.81 14.75 -2.62
CA ARG A 146 8.56 15.11 -1.89
C ARG A 146 8.66 14.91 -0.39
N VAL A 147 9.82 14.46 0.11
CA VAL A 147 10.07 14.20 1.53
C VAL A 147 11.23 15.06 1.99
N GLY A 148 10.96 15.94 2.96
CA GLY A 148 11.98 16.72 3.63
C GLY A 148 12.94 15.78 4.38
N SER A 149 14.23 16.08 4.33
CA SER A 149 15.27 15.30 5.01
C SER A 149 14.97 15.22 6.51
N GLY A 150 14.45 14.08 6.98
CA GLY A 150 14.22 13.83 8.41
C GLY A 150 12.90 13.15 8.78
N ASP A 151 11.93 13.05 7.87
CA ASP A 151 10.67 12.35 8.14
C ASP A 151 10.79 10.90 7.66
N GLY A 152 11.13 10.01 8.59
CA GLY A 152 11.13 8.57 8.34
C GLY A 152 9.72 8.08 7.98
N MET A 153 9.61 6.90 7.35
CA MET A 153 8.31 6.28 7.11
C MET A 153 7.48 6.22 8.40
N ASN A 154 6.39 6.99 8.48
CA ASN A 154 5.38 6.74 9.50
C ASN A 154 4.51 5.57 9.04
N LEU A 155 4.89 4.37 9.49
CA LEU A 155 4.18 3.14 9.13
C LEU A 155 2.74 3.09 9.68
N GLU A 156 2.40 3.93 10.68
CA GLU A 156 1.04 4.01 11.20
C GLU A 156 0.06 4.65 10.21
N THR A 157 0.54 5.37 9.18
CA THR A 157 -0.31 5.96 8.13
C THR A 157 -0.81 4.92 7.11
N PHE A 158 -0.25 3.70 7.06
CA PHE A 158 -0.64 2.62 6.13
C PHE A 158 -1.97 1.94 6.46
N SER A 159 -2.77 2.52 7.35
CA SER A 159 -3.94 1.86 7.89
C SER A 159 -5.21 2.52 7.37
N THR A 160 -5.90 1.82 6.47
CA THR A 160 -7.24 2.15 6.01
C THR A 160 -8.25 1.35 6.83
N VAL A 161 -9.24 2.03 7.39
CA VAL A 161 -10.40 1.45 8.05
C VAL A 161 -11.47 1.26 7.00
N LEU A 162 -11.84 0.02 6.70
CA LEU A 162 -13.03 -0.33 5.90
C LEU A 162 -14.19 -0.64 6.84
N GLY A 163 -15.26 0.14 6.78
CA GLY A 163 -16.57 -0.24 7.31
C GLY A 163 -17.24 -1.20 6.33
N VAL A 164 -17.67 -2.38 6.78
CA VAL A 164 -18.35 -3.39 5.96
C VAL A 164 -19.69 -3.76 6.62
N SER A 165 -20.76 -3.80 5.82
CA SER A 165 -22.10 -4.17 6.24
C SER A 165 -22.22 -5.68 6.49
N GLN A 166 -23.31 -6.09 7.13
CA GLN A 166 -23.62 -7.50 7.41
C GLN A 166 -23.74 -8.38 6.14
N ALA A 167 -23.89 -7.77 4.95
CA ALA A 167 -23.95 -8.46 3.65
C ALA A 167 -22.59 -8.50 2.91
N GLY A 168 -21.50 -8.06 3.54
CA GLY A 168 -20.17 -8.00 2.91
C GLY A 168 -19.96 -6.79 1.99
N ILE A 169 -20.87 -5.82 2.01
CA ILE A 169 -20.76 -4.57 1.22
C ILE A 169 -19.99 -3.54 2.03
N VAL A 170 -18.91 -2.98 1.47
CA VAL A 170 -18.17 -1.87 2.06
C VAL A 170 -19.09 -0.64 2.15
N VAL A 171 -19.25 -0.10 3.35
CA VAL A 171 -20.12 1.03 3.69
C VAL A 171 -19.34 2.35 3.77
N GLU A 172 -18.09 2.31 4.26
CA GLU A 172 -17.25 3.51 4.43
C GLU A 172 -15.77 3.13 4.42
N THR A 173 -14.89 4.07 4.03
CA THR A 173 -13.44 3.90 4.16
C THR A 173 -12.80 5.18 4.69
N GLN A 174 -11.94 5.10 5.70
CA GLN A 174 -11.21 6.26 6.25
C GLN A 174 -9.79 5.88 6.69
N ALA A 175 -8.88 6.83 6.82
CA ALA A 175 -7.56 6.53 7.38
C ALA A 175 -7.67 6.27 8.90
N LEU A 176 -6.89 5.34 9.45
CA LEU A 176 -6.94 4.98 10.88
C LEU A 176 -6.65 6.17 11.78
N HIS A 177 -5.76 7.08 11.36
CA HIS A 177 -5.44 8.28 12.12
C HIS A 177 -6.59 9.29 12.15
N GLU A 178 -7.52 9.24 11.18
CA GLU A 178 -8.76 10.03 11.16
C GLU A 178 -9.88 9.34 11.94
N TYR A 179 -9.88 8.00 11.96
CA TYR A 179 -10.85 7.20 12.70
C TYR A 179 -10.60 7.17 14.21
N ALA A 180 -9.34 7.03 14.62
CA ALA A 180 -8.95 6.80 16.01
C ALA A 180 -9.44 7.88 17.00
N PRO A 181 -9.40 9.19 16.69
CA PRO A 181 -9.90 10.24 17.58
C PRO A 181 -11.42 10.15 17.84
N ASN A 182 -12.19 9.63 16.89
CA ASN A 182 -13.66 9.52 16.99
C ASN A 182 -14.10 8.31 17.83
N LEU A 183 -13.25 7.28 17.94
CA LEU A 183 -13.49 6.12 18.79
C LEU A 183 -13.13 6.37 20.26
N PHE A 184 -12.11 7.18 20.51
CA PHE A 184 -11.56 7.45 21.83
C PHE A 184 -11.36 8.96 22.04
N PRO A 185 -12.44 9.73 22.27
CA PRO A 185 -12.33 11.16 22.48
C PRO A 185 -11.48 11.47 23.72
N ALA A 186 -10.50 12.37 23.57
CA ALA A 186 -9.70 12.83 24.70
C ALA A 186 -10.63 13.50 25.75
N PRO A 187 -10.34 13.34 27.06
CA PRO A 187 -11.12 14.01 28.09
C PRO A 187 -11.10 15.53 27.86
N SER A 188 -12.28 16.12 27.74
CA SER A 188 -12.46 17.55 27.49
C SER A 188 -11.78 18.36 28.59
N ARG A 189 -10.82 19.21 28.20
CA ARG A 189 -10.16 20.14 29.13
C ARG A 189 -11.17 21.24 29.51
N PRO A 190 -11.39 21.53 30.80
CA PRO A 190 -12.38 22.54 31.19
C PRO A 190 -11.95 23.94 30.74
N ASP A 191 -12.89 24.66 30.12
CA ASP A 191 -12.70 26.02 29.64
C ASP A 191 -12.39 26.98 30.80
N HIS A 192 -11.20 27.60 30.76
CA HIS A 192 -10.89 28.73 31.61
C HIS A 192 -11.54 29.98 31.01
N THR A 193 -12.69 30.38 31.55
CA THR A 193 -13.21 31.73 31.34
C THR A 193 -12.27 32.75 32.04
N PRO A 194 -11.89 33.87 31.39
CA PRO A 194 -11.03 34.85 32.04
C PRO A 194 -11.82 35.57 33.14
N SER A 195 -11.41 35.39 34.40
CA SER A 195 -12.01 36.08 35.55
C SER A 195 -11.79 37.58 35.44
N THR A 196 -12.89 38.32 35.58
CA THR A 196 -12.93 39.78 35.64
C THR A 196 -12.16 40.32 36.85
N SER A 197 -11.41 41.38 36.60
CA SER A 197 -10.75 42.30 37.53
C SER A 197 -11.45 42.51 38.89
N GLN A 198 -10.73 42.28 40.00
CA GLN A 198 -10.89 43.03 41.24
C GLN A 198 -9.55 43.61 41.69
N SER A 199 -9.47 44.94 41.75
CA SER A 199 -8.34 45.69 42.29
C SER A 199 -8.26 45.49 43.81
N PRO A 200 -7.06 45.26 44.41
CA PRO A 200 -6.95 45.17 45.85
C PRO A 200 -6.95 46.56 46.49
N THR A 201 -7.88 46.80 47.40
CA THR A 201 -7.87 47.97 48.28
C THR A 201 -6.77 47.79 49.32
N LEU A 202 -5.75 48.66 49.26
CA LEU A 202 -4.71 48.78 50.29
C LEU A 202 -5.37 49.23 51.62
N LYS A 203 -5.18 48.47 52.70
CA LYS A 203 -5.32 49.01 54.06
C LYS A 203 -3.94 49.21 54.66
N MET A 204 -3.50 50.47 54.73
CA MET A 204 -2.37 50.89 55.57
C MET A 204 -2.80 50.89 57.04
N ARG A 205 -1.86 50.54 57.92
CA ARG A 205 -1.88 50.96 59.32
C ARG A 205 -1.45 52.41 59.43
#